data_AF-A0ABD2W2J1-F1
#
_entry.id   AF-A0ABD2W2J1-F1
#
_cell.length_a   1.000
_cell.length_b   1.000
_cell.length_c   1.000
_cell.angle_alpha   90.00
_cell.angle_beta   90.00
_cell.angle_gamma   90.00
#
_symmetry.space_group_name_H-M   'P 1'
#
loop_
_entity.id
_entity.type
_entity.pdbx_description
1 polymer ?
#
loop_
_entity_poly.entity_id
_entity_poly.type
_entity_poly.pdbx_seq_one_letter_code
_entity_poly.pdbx_strand_id
1 'polypeptide(L)' 'MCRDVTVQFSAEVHNKISSSVPSSPCDKGEWSYLNGLRSADPTFGLPRHIDNLIGADVYPSIIEPNIIHGGSGFSAGW' A
#
# COMPACT_ATOMS: atom_id res chain seq x y z
N MET A 1 6.06 -5.19 -23.63
CA MET A 1 7.47 -4.77 -23.53
C MET A 1 7.69 -4.33 -22.09
N CYS A 2 8.51 -5.07 -21.32
CA CYS A 2 8.88 -4.68 -19.96
C CYS A 2 9.78 -3.44 -20.06
N ARG A 3 9.41 -2.34 -19.41
CA ARG A 3 10.21 -1.11 -19.38
C ARG A 3 11.07 -1.15 -18.13
N ASP A 4 12.37 -0.97 -18.30
CA ASP A 4 13.26 -0.75 -17.17
C ASP A 4 12.93 0.61 -16.54
N VAL A 5 12.63 0.60 -15.23
CA VAL A 5 12.40 1.81 -14.43
C VAL A 5 13.60 1.94 -13.49
N THR A 6 14.29 3.09 -13.56
CA THR A 6 15.39 3.43 -12.66
C THR A 6 14.99 4.61 -11.79
N VAL A 7 15.08 4.45 -10.47
CA VAL A 7 14.78 5.50 -9.48
C VAL A 7 16.00 5.67 -8.58
N GLN A 8 16.35 6.91 -8.24
CA GLN A 8 17.42 7.23 -7.29
C GLN A 8 16.87 7.98 -6.10
N PHE A 9 17.18 7.51 -4.90
CA PHE A 9 16.82 8.14 -3.62
C PHE A 9 17.81 7.73 -2.53
N SER A 10 17.88 8.52 -1.47
CA SER A 10 18.65 8.16 -0.27
C SER A 10 17.84 7.22 0.61
N ALA A 11 18.46 6.17 1.13
CA ALA A 11 17.82 5.21 2.02
C ALA A 11 18.62 5.05 3.33
N GLU A 12 17.92 4.82 4.43
CA GLU A 12 18.53 4.50 5.71
C GLU A 12 18.32 3.02 6.02
N VAL A 13 19.37 2.34 6.49
CA VAL A 13 19.35 0.90 6.76
C VAL A 13 19.23 0.66 8.26
N HIS A 14 18.12 0.05 8.66
CA HIS A 14 17.84 -0.30 10.06
C HIS A 14 17.75 -1.82 10.22
N ASN A 15 18.18 -2.33 11.38
CA ASN A 15 18.01 -3.76 11.72
C ASN A 15 16.53 -4.15 11.86
N LYS A 16 15.66 -3.19 12.17
CA LYS A 16 14.22 -3.37 12.34
C LYS A 16 13.51 -2.03 12.20
N ILE A 17 12.51 -1.96 11.32
CA ILE A 17 11.70 -0.76 11.10
C ILE A 17 10.57 -0.68 12.14
N SER A 18 9.84 -1.78 12.33
CA SER A 18 8.71 -1.85 13.26
C SER A 18 8.55 -3.24 13.88
N SER A 19 7.74 -3.34 14.93
CA SER A 19 7.10 -4.61 15.30
C SER A 19 6.16 -5.09 14.18
N SER A 20 5.62 -6.29 14.32
CA SER A 20 4.64 -6.82 13.38
C SER A 20 3.40 -5.93 13.33
N VAL A 21 2.96 -5.57 12.12
CA VAL A 21 1.78 -4.73 11.86
C VAL A 21 0.82 -5.47 10.93
N PRO A 22 -0.50 -5.42 11.18
CA PRO A 22 -1.10 -4.99 12.45
C PRO A 22 -0.66 -5.90 13.61
N SER A 23 -0.77 -5.43 14.85
CA SER A 23 -0.38 -6.23 16.04
C SER A 23 -1.27 -7.46 16.24
N SER A 24 -2.47 -7.44 15.67
CA SER A 24 -3.44 -8.53 15.62
C SER A 24 -4.15 -8.51 14.28
N PRO A 25 -4.68 -9.65 13.79
CA PRO A 25 -5.40 -9.69 12.52
C PRO A 25 -6.55 -8.67 12.46
N CYS A 26 -6.73 -8.02 11.32
CA CYS A 26 -7.88 -7.18 11.04
C CYS A 26 -9.07 -8.04 10.62
N ASP A 27 -10.25 -7.75 11.18
CA ASP A 27 -11.49 -8.33 10.69
C ASP A 27 -11.91 -7.64 9.38
N LYS A 28 -11.90 -8.38 8.27
CA LYS A 28 -12.31 -7.88 6.95
C LYS A 28 -13.83 -7.91 6.77
N GLY A 29 -14.56 -8.65 7.61
CA GLY A 29 -16.01 -8.83 7.50
C GLY A 29 -16.79 -7.51 7.59
N GLU A 30 -16.24 -6.53 8.31
CA GLU A 30 -16.84 -5.21 8.49
C GLU A 30 -16.78 -4.32 7.23
N TRP A 31 -15.96 -4.67 6.22
CA TRP A 31 -15.69 -3.82 5.05
C TRP A 31 -16.37 -4.35 3.80
N SER A 32 -17.70 -4.37 3.83
CA SER A 32 -18.52 -4.91 2.74
C SER A 32 -18.24 -4.28 1.37
N TYR A 33 -17.78 -3.03 1.33
CA TYR A 33 -17.39 -2.32 0.11
C TYR A 33 -16.08 -2.84 -0.53
N LEU A 34 -15.28 -3.64 0.18
CA LEU A 34 -14.11 -4.32 -0.37
C LEU A 34 -14.44 -5.71 -0.92
N ASN A 35 -15.68 -6.20 -0.75
CA ASN A 35 -16.08 -7.49 -1.27
C ASN A 35 -15.93 -7.53 -2.80
N GLY A 36 -15.28 -8.57 -3.31
CA GLY A 36 -15.01 -8.74 -4.74
C GLY A 36 -13.77 -7.99 -5.25
N LEU A 37 -13.12 -7.13 -4.44
CA LEU A 37 -11.84 -6.55 -4.82
C LEU A 37 -10.71 -7.56 -4.65
N ARG A 38 -9.87 -7.67 -5.67
CA ARG A 38 -8.63 -8.42 -5.59
C ARG A 38 -7.57 -7.55 -4.93
N SER A 39 -7.36 -7.74 -3.62
CA SER A 39 -6.26 -7.09 -2.90
C SER A 39 -4.92 -7.39 -3.56
N ALA A 40 -4.11 -6.35 -3.78
CA ALA A 40 -2.75 -6.50 -4.27
C ALA A 40 -1.85 -7.27 -3.27
N ASP A 41 -2.19 -7.21 -1.98
CA ASP A 41 -1.58 -8.01 -0.93
C ASP A 41 -2.54 -9.15 -0.50
N PRO A 42 -2.26 -10.42 -0.85
CA PRO A 42 -3.06 -11.58 -0.46
C PRO A 42 -3.18 -11.77 1.06
N THR A 43 -2.23 -11.22 1.80
CA THR A 43 -2.08 -11.35 3.25
C THR A 43 -2.40 -10.07 3.99
N PHE A 44 -3.01 -9.11 3.30
CA PHE A 44 -3.48 -7.85 3.86
C PHE A 44 -4.24 -8.09 5.17
N GLY A 45 -3.94 -7.33 6.21
CA GLY A 45 -4.59 -7.43 7.52
C GLY A 45 -4.09 -8.56 8.42
N LEU A 46 -3.11 -9.37 7.99
CA LEU A 46 -2.42 -10.31 8.87
C LEU A 46 -1.16 -9.68 9.46
N PRO A 47 -0.81 -9.96 10.74
CA PRO A 47 0.44 -9.46 11.33
C PRO A 47 1.66 -9.86 10.50
N ARG A 48 2.43 -8.86 10.04
CA ARG A 48 3.74 -9.09 9.42
C ARG A 48 4.74 -7.97 9.71
N HIS A 49 6.03 -8.27 9.60
CA HIS A 49 7.10 -7.28 9.65
C HIS A 49 7.13 -6.39 8.39
N ILE A 50 7.57 -5.15 8.56
CA ILE A 50 7.83 -4.23 7.45
C ILE A 50 9.30 -4.36 7.06
N ASP A 51 9.56 -4.78 5.81
CA ASP A 51 10.91 -4.90 5.27
C ASP A 51 11.43 -3.56 4.72
N ASN A 52 10.56 -2.77 4.08
CA ASN A 52 10.90 -1.49 3.48
C ASN A 52 9.83 -0.45 3.80
N LEU A 53 10.26 0.76 4.18
CA LEU A 53 9.40 1.93 4.33
C LEU A 53 9.78 2.96 3.28
N ILE A 54 8.83 3.27 2.39
CA ILE A 54 9.06 4.17 1.25
C ILE A 54 8.40 5.52 1.56
N GLY A 55 9.16 6.60 1.42
CA GLY A 55 8.65 7.96 1.58
C GLY A 55 7.64 8.33 0.49
N ALA A 56 6.68 9.19 0.83
CA ALA A 56 5.65 9.66 -0.10
C ALA A 56 6.21 10.50 -1.26
N ASP A 57 7.41 11.05 -1.09
CA ASP A 57 8.21 11.75 -2.10
C ASP A 57 8.83 10.79 -3.13
N VAL A 58 9.17 9.56 -2.71
CA VAL A 58 9.77 8.54 -3.58
C VAL A 58 8.70 7.66 -4.24
N TYR A 59 7.63 7.33 -3.52
CA TYR A 59 6.58 6.40 -3.95
C TYR A 59 6.04 6.66 -5.38
N PRO A 60 5.73 7.91 -5.80
CA PRO A 60 5.23 8.19 -7.15
C PRO A 60 6.19 7.79 -8.27
N SER A 61 7.49 7.69 -7.97
CA SER A 61 8.52 7.32 -8.94
C SER A 61 8.60 5.81 -9.19
N ILE A 62 8.04 4.98 -8.29
CA ILE A 62 8.13 3.51 -8.33
C ILE A 62 6.82 2.88 -8.81
N ILE A 63 5.68 3.52 -8.56
CA ILE A 63 4.37 2.97 -8.94
C ILE A 63 4.07 3.12 -10.44
N GLU A 64 3.46 2.10 -11.03
CA GLU A 64 3.07 2.10 -12.43
C GLU A 64 1.90 3.08 -12.73
N PRO A 65 1.82 3.64 -13.96
CA PRO A 65 0.85 4.67 -14.32
C PRO A 65 -0.62 4.23 -14.37
N ASN A 66 -0.97 2.97 -14.12
CA ASN A 66 -2.34 2.45 -14.13
C ASN A 66 -3.00 2.48 -12.73
N ILE A 67 -2.77 3.55 -11.97
CA ILE A 67 -3.41 3.74 -10.66
C ILE A 67 -4.91 3.99 -10.89
N ILE A 68 -5.76 3.10 -10.36
CA ILE A 68 -7.20 3.32 -10.31
C ILE A 68 -7.47 4.34 -9.21
N HIS A 69 -7.74 5.59 -9.59
CA HIS A 69 -8.28 6.58 -8.67
C HIS A 69 -9.74 6.21 -8.38
N GLY A 70 -10.12 6.12 -7.10
CA GLY A 70 -11.52 6.01 -6.73
C GLY A 70 -12.28 7.17 -7.36
N GLY A 71 -13.30 6.87 -8.18
CA GLY A 71 -14.02 7.88 -8.94
C GLY A 71 -14.44 9.04 -8.04
N SER A 72 -14.26 10.26 -8.52
CA SER A 72 -14.71 11.50 -7.86
C SER A 72 -16.24 11.57 -7.84
N GLY A 73 -16.87 10.70 -7.07
CA GLY A 73 -18.32 10.58 -6.92
C GLY A 73 -18.83 11.05 -5.56
N PHE A 74 -17.97 11.54 -4.67
CA PHE A 74 -18.39 12.12 -3.40
C PHE A 74 -18.58 13.64 -3.56
N SER A 75 -19.77 14.05 -4.00
CA SER A 75 -20.29 15.37 -3.67
C SER A 75 -20.68 15.35 -2.19
N ALA A 76 -19.79 15.83 -1.32
CA ALA A 76 -20.15 16.13 0.05
C ALA A 76 -21.04 17.38 0.04
N GLY A 77 -22.36 17.18 -0.07
CA GLY A 77 -23.33 18.17 0.35
C GLY A 77 -23.42 18.13 1.87
N TRP A 78 -22.75 19.07 2.53
CA TRP A 78 -23.07 19.55 3.88
C TRP A 78 -23.33 21.05 3.78
#